data_AF-A0A529VSE5-F1
#
_entry.id   AF-A0A529VSE5-F1
#
_cell.length_a   1.000
_cell.length_b   1.000
_cell.length_c   1.000
_cell.angle_alpha   90.00
_cell.angle_beta   90.00
_cell.angle_gamma   90.00
#
_symmetry.space_group_name_H-M   'P 1'
#
loop_
_entity.id
_entity.type
_entity.pdbx_description
1 polymer ?
#
loop_
_entity_poly.entity_id
_entity_poly.type
_entity_poly.pdbx_seq_one_letter_code
_entity_poly.pdbx_strand_id
1 'polypeptide(L)'
;MIARMPTSPAPHHAKVKAKHWPTPEPSDVAAPEADDIPELREEAKGCRRCPLWRDATQTVFGEGPENADVIFVGEQPGDQEDLAGKPFVGPAGKVFDSILDDAAIDRHKVYVTNAVKHFKFEPRGKRRIHSKPNAGEI
;
A
#
# COMPACT_ATOMS: atom_id res chain seq x y z
N MET A 1 -7.81 -24.46 37.19
CA MET A 1 -8.23 -23.83 35.93
C MET A 1 -7.63 -24.63 34.78
N ILE A 2 -8.44 -25.24 33.92
CA ILE A 2 -7.93 -25.99 32.76
C ILE A 2 -7.55 -24.96 31.69
N ALA A 3 -6.25 -24.82 31.41
CA ALA A 3 -5.77 -23.94 30.35
C ALA A 3 -6.35 -24.41 29.00
N ARG A 4 -7.24 -23.62 28.40
CA ARG A 4 -7.76 -23.87 27.06
C ARG A 4 -6.63 -23.59 26.07
N MET A 5 -6.19 -24.62 25.35
CA MET A 5 -5.24 -24.45 24.26
C MET A 5 -5.86 -23.60 23.14
N PRO A 6 -5.07 -22.74 22.47
CA PRO A 6 -5.58 -21.94 21.35
C PRO A 6 -6.05 -22.86 20.22
N THR A 7 -7.12 -22.45 19.56
CA THR A 7 -7.69 -23.19 18.44
C THR A 7 -6.74 -23.06 17.24
N SER A 8 -6.18 -24.18 16.79
CA SER A 8 -5.34 -24.19 15.58
C SER A 8 -6.19 -24.10 14.31
N PRO A 9 -5.70 -23.45 13.25
CA PRO A 9 -6.37 -23.43 11.96
C PRO A 9 -6.50 -24.86 11.41
N ALA A 10 -7.63 -25.13 10.75
CA ALA A 10 -7.92 -26.43 10.19
C ALA A 10 -6.85 -26.85 9.14
N PRO A 11 -6.53 -28.14 8.98
CA PRO A 11 -5.47 -28.61 8.08
C PRO A 11 -5.64 -28.18 6.61
N HIS A 12 -6.87 -27.93 6.17
CA HIS A 12 -7.15 -27.45 4.81
C HIS A 12 -6.72 -26.00 4.59
N HIS A 13 -6.63 -25.18 5.65
CA HIS A 13 -6.10 -23.81 5.55
C HIS A 13 -4.66 -23.81 5.05
N ALA A 14 -3.84 -24.81 5.41
CA ALA A 14 -2.47 -24.90 4.91
C ALA A 14 -2.43 -25.06 3.38
N LYS A 15 -3.34 -25.87 2.82
CA LYS A 15 -3.47 -26.06 1.36
C LYS A 15 -4.01 -24.81 0.66
N VAL A 16 -4.99 -24.13 1.26
CA VAL A 16 -5.53 -22.86 0.73
C VAL A 16 -4.46 -21.78 0.74
N LYS A 17 -3.70 -21.67 1.84
CA LYS A 17 -2.60 -20.72 2.00
C LYS A 17 -1.51 -20.97 0.98
N ALA A 18 -1.04 -22.21 0.82
CA ALA A 18 -0.04 -22.54 -0.19
C ALA A 18 -0.50 -22.26 -1.63
N LYS A 19 -1.80 -22.40 -1.92
CA LYS A 19 -2.36 -22.16 -3.25
C LYS A 19 -2.54 -20.67 -3.59
N HIS A 20 -2.96 -19.85 -2.62
CA HIS A 20 -3.30 -18.44 -2.85
C HIS A 20 -2.22 -17.47 -2.38
N TRP A 21 -1.35 -17.91 -1.47
CA TRP A 21 -0.26 -17.15 -0.89
C TRP A 21 1.03 -17.98 -0.89
N PRO A 22 1.58 -18.28 -2.09
CA PRO A 22 2.84 -18.97 -2.18
C PRO A 22 3.90 -18.18 -1.40
N THR A 23 4.79 -18.90 -0.70
CA THR A 23 5.95 -18.27 -0.07
C THR A 23 6.72 -17.54 -1.18
N PRO A 24 6.96 -16.22 -1.06
CA PRO A 24 7.74 -15.51 -2.05
C PRO A 24 9.14 -16.14 -2.11
N GLU A 25 9.60 -16.44 -3.33
CA GLU A 25 11.01 -16.77 -3.57
C GLU A 25 11.87 -15.60 -3.06
N PRO A 26 13.04 -15.86 -2.47
CA PRO A 26 13.92 -14.80 -2.03
C PRO A 26 14.25 -13.88 -3.22
N SER A 27 13.84 -12.62 -3.14
CA SER A 27 14.20 -11.64 -4.16
C SER A 27 15.62 -11.16 -3.91
N ASP A 28 16.43 -10.97 -4.96
CA ASP A 28 17.76 -10.34 -4.88
C ASP A 28 17.71 -8.86 -4.46
N VAL A 29 16.50 -8.35 -4.17
CA VAL A 29 16.25 -6.99 -3.79
C VAL A 29 16.40 -6.88 -2.28
N ALA A 30 17.41 -6.13 -1.84
CA ALA A 30 17.67 -5.90 -0.42
C ALA A 30 16.40 -5.39 0.30
N ALA A 31 16.13 -5.98 1.46
CA ALA A 31 15.13 -5.46 2.39
C ALA A 31 15.57 -4.06 2.87
N PRO A 32 14.62 -3.17 3.21
CA PRO A 32 14.96 -1.90 3.81
C PRO A 32 15.73 -2.10 5.12
N GLU A 33 16.70 -1.22 5.39
CA GLU A 33 17.52 -1.22 6.62
C GLU A 33 16.94 -0.29 7.71
N ALA A 34 15.81 0.35 7.44
CA ALA A 34 15.15 1.32 8.31
C ALA A 34 14.44 0.70 9.52
N ASP A 35 14.53 1.38 10.66
CA ASP A 35 13.97 0.94 11.95
C ASP A 35 12.60 1.59 12.26
N ASP A 36 12.24 2.67 11.55
CA ASP A 36 10.98 3.38 11.74
C ASP A 36 10.31 3.85 10.43
N ILE A 37 9.05 4.33 10.54
CA ILE A 37 8.25 4.79 9.40
C ILE A 37 8.86 6.03 8.71
N PRO A 38 9.38 7.04 9.43
CA PRO A 38 10.12 8.15 8.83
C PRO A 38 11.32 7.72 7.98
N GLU A 39 12.15 6.81 8.48
CA GLU A 39 13.31 6.29 7.74
C GLU A 39 12.87 5.51 6.50
N LEU A 40 11.85 4.65 6.62
CA LEU A 40 11.27 3.93 5.49
C LEU A 40 10.73 4.89 4.41
N ARG A 41 10.16 6.03 4.82
CA ARG A 41 9.68 7.07 3.90
C ARG A 41 10.84 7.71 3.15
N GLU A 42 11.95 8.01 3.83
CA GLU A 42 13.13 8.58 3.18
C GLU A 42 13.77 7.59 2.20
N GLU A 43 13.94 6.33 2.59
CA GLU A 43 14.47 5.28 1.71
C GLU A 43 13.58 5.10 0.46
N ALA A 44 12.26 5.12 0.65
CA ALA A 44 11.31 4.92 -0.44
C ALA A 44 11.40 5.99 -1.53
N LYS A 45 11.83 7.23 -1.23
CA LYS A 45 12.01 8.29 -2.25
C LYS A 45 12.98 7.90 -3.37
N GLY A 46 13.96 7.05 -3.06
CA GLY A 46 14.95 6.54 -3.99
C GLY A 46 14.62 5.17 -4.58
N CYS A 47 13.43 4.62 -4.30
CA CYS A 47 13.11 3.23 -4.61
C CYS A 47 13.10 2.95 -6.13
N ARG A 48 13.93 2.00 -6.56
CA ARG A 48 14.02 1.55 -7.97
C ARG A 48 13.77 0.05 -8.16
N ARG A 49 13.09 -0.57 -7.19
CA ARG A 49 12.92 -2.03 -7.08
C ARG A 49 11.99 -2.65 -8.15
N CYS A 50 11.18 -1.84 -8.83
CA CYS A 50 10.36 -2.27 -9.97
C CYS A 50 10.33 -1.18 -11.06
N PRO A 51 9.98 -1.47 -12.33
CA PRO A 51 10.05 -0.48 -13.42
C PRO A 51 9.18 0.78 -13.25
N LEU A 52 8.20 0.77 -12.34
CA LEU A 52 7.23 1.86 -12.17
C LEU A 52 7.85 3.20 -11.76
N TRP A 53 9.03 3.20 -11.14
CA TRP A 53 9.73 4.44 -10.78
C TRP A 53 10.08 5.31 -11.98
N ARG A 54 10.18 4.72 -13.19
CA ARG A 54 10.67 5.41 -14.39
C ARG A 54 9.72 6.47 -14.90
N ASP A 55 8.42 6.18 -14.86
CA ASP A 55 7.39 7.00 -15.49
C ASP A 55 6.54 7.79 -14.48
N ALA A 56 6.51 7.34 -13.21
CA ALA A 56 5.87 8.08 -12.12
C ALA A 56 6.63 9.38 -11.80
N THR A 57 5.94 10.39 -11.28
CA THR A 57 6.58 11.66 -10.89
C THR A 57 7.44 11.47 -9.64
N GLN A 58 6.91 10.75 -8.66
CA GLN A 58 7.54 10.52 -7.37
C GLN A 58 6.90 9.34 -6.65
N THR A 59 7.55 8.87 -5.60
CA THR A 59 6.95 7.92 -4.67
C THR A 59 5.83 8.59 -3.86
N VAL A 60 4.68 7.92 -3.77
CA VAL A 60 3.61 8.27 -2.83
C VAL A 60 3.59 7.19 -1.75
N PHE A 61 4.15 7.54 -0.58
CA PHE A 61 4.41 6.58 0.49
C PHE A 61 3.14 6.20 1.25
N GLY A 62 2.82 6.93 2.31
CA GLY A 62 1.66 6.75 3.17
C GLY A 62 1.60 7.91 4.14
N GLU A 63 0.44 8.20 4.72
CA GLU A 63 0.28 9.32 5.66
C GLU A 63 -0.64 8.92 6.81
N GLY A 64 -0.29 9.38 8.01
CA GLY A 64 -1.01 9.14 9.25
C GLY A 64 -0.05 8.98 10.44
N PRO A 65 -0.59 8.79 11.65
CA PRO A 65 0.21 8.57 12.84
C PRO A 65 0.91 7.21 12.80
N GLU A 66 2.11 7.12 13.36
CA GLU A 66 2.88 5.85 13.40
C GLU A 66 2.23 4.81 14.32
N ASN A 67 1.47 5.28 15.31
CA ASN A 67 0.71 4.47 16.26
C ASN A 67 -0.78 4.35 15.87
N ALA A 68 -1.13 4.43 14.59
CA ALA A 68 -2.50 4.25 14.14
C ALA A 68 -3.00 2.83 14.43
N ASP A 69 -4.18 2.71 15.04
CA ASP A 69 -4.82 1.41 15.30
C ASP A 69 -5.38 0.76 14.02
N VAL A 70 -5.63 1.57 12.99
CA VAL A 70 -6.22 1.13 11.71
C VAL A 70 -5.40 1.65 10.55
N ILE A 71 -5.12 0.75 9.61
CA ILE A 71 -4.44 1.06 8.35
C ILE A 71 -5.38 0.77 7.17
N PHE A 72 -5.53 1.74 6.27
CA PHE A 72 -6.20 1.54 4.99
C PHE A 72 -5.16 1.43 3.88
N VAL A 73 -5.28 0.39 3.05
CA VAL A 73 -4.35 0.11 1.95
C VAL A 73 -5.11 0.07 0.63
N GLY A 74 -4.87 1.08 -0.23
CA GLY A 74 -5.36 1.11 -1.61
C GLY A 74 -4.46 0.33 -2.57
N GLU A 75 -4.78 0.36 -3.86
CA GLU A 75 -4.00 -0.36 -4.89
C GLU A 75 -2.68 0.37 -5.20
N GLN A 76 -2.77 1.59 -5.73
CA GLN A 76 -1.64 2.42 -6.14
C GLN A 76 -2.04 3.90 -6.15
N PRO A 77 -1.08 4.84 -6.26
CA PRO A 77 -1.39 6.26 -6.39
C PRO A 77 -2.07 6.52 -7.74
N GLY A 78 -2.97 7.50 -7.78
CA GLY A 78 -3.54 8.00 -9.03
C GLY A 78 -2.78 9.22 -9.56
N ASP A 79 -3.36 9.85 -10.59
CA ASP A 79 -2.81 11.03 -11.26
C ASP A 79 -2.58 12.20 -10.30
N GLN A 80 -3.54 12.49 -9.41
CA GLN A 80 -3.43 13.62 -8.49
C GLN A 80 -2.49 13.30 -7.32
N GLU A 81 -2.52 12.06 -6.83
CA GLU A 81 -1.65 11.58 -5.76
C GLU A 81 -0.18 11.62 -6.18
N ASP A 82 0.13 11.14 -7.39
CA ASP A 82 1.48 11.14 -7.96
C ASP A 82 2.06 12.56 -8.10
N LEU A 83 1.23 13.54 -8.47
CA LEU A 83 1.67 14.95 -8.54
C LEU A 83 1.79 15.59 -7.15
N ALA A 84 0.89 15.25 -6.23
CA ALA A 84 0.85 15.84 -4.90
C ALA A 84 1.87 15.21 -3.92
N GLY A 85 2.35 13.99 -4.20
CA GLY A 85 3.16 13.21 -3.27
C GLY A 85 2.37 12.67 -2.07
N LYS A 86 1.03 12.68 -2.14
CA LYS A 86 0.15 12.34 -1.01
C LYS A 86 -0.91 11.32 -1.40
N PRO A 87 -1.20 10.32 -0.54
CA PRO A 87 -2.19 9.29 -0.83
C PRO A 87 -3.61 9.83 -0.65
N PHE A 88 -4.57 9.34 -1.45
CA PHE A 88 -6.01 9.65 -1.34
C PHE A 88 -6.35 11.15 -1.39
N VAL A 89 -5.76 11.92 -2.31
CA VAL A 89 -6.10 13.35 -2.50
C VAL A 89 -7.04 13.59 -3.69
N GLY A 90 -7.19 12.60 -4.56
CA GLY A 90 -8.05 12.66 -5.74
C GLY A 90 -9.55 12.44 -5.45
N PRO A 91 -10.37 12.30 -6.50
CA PRO A 91 -11.82 12.08 -6.36
C PRO A 91 -12.18 10.86 -5.50
N ALA A 92 -11.44 9.75 -5.64
CA ALA A 92 -11.62 8.56 -4.82
C ALA A 92 -11.26 8.81 -3.34
N GLY A 93 -10.24 9.64 -3.09
CA GLY A 93 -9.87 10.08 -1.74
C GLY A 93 -10.97 10.87 -1.05
N LYS A 94 -11.64 11.78 -1.77
CA LYS A 94 -12.79 12.53 -1.24
C LYS A 94 -13.96 11.62 -0.87
N VAL A 95 -14.21 10.58 -1.66
CA VAL A 95 -15.23 9.58 -1.34
C VAL A 95 -14.81 8.77 -0.10
N PHE A 96 -13.54 8.39 -0.02
CA PHE A 96 -12.99 7.71 1.15
C PHE A 96 -13.14 8.54 2.42
N ASP A 97 -12.78 9.82 2.39
CA ASP A 97 -12.94 10.74 3.52
C ASP A 97 -14.41 10.85 3.96
N SER A 98 -15.34 10.99 3.01
CA SER A 98 -16.78 11.00 3.31
C SER A 98 -17.26 9.71 3.98
N ILE A 99 -16.73 8.56 3.59
CA ILE A 99 -17.08 7.26 4.20
C ILE A 99 -16.52 7.15 5.61
N LEU A 100 -15.30 7.66 5.85
CA LEU A 100 -14.74 7.71 7.20
C LEU A 100 -15.60 8.59 8.12
N ASP A 101 -16.02 9.75 7.63
CA ASP A 101 -16.90 10.66 8.35
C ASP A 101 -18.24 9.98 8.69
N ASP A 102 -18.88 9.33 7.71
CA ASP A 102 -20.12 8.57 7.91
C ASP A 102 -19.95 7.41 8.93
N ALA A 103 -18.77 6.80 8.97
CA ALA A 103 -18.41 5.76 9.92
C ALA A 103 -17.95 6.28 11.29
N ALA A 104 -17.92 7.61 11.50
CA ALA A 104 -17.37 8.27 12.68
C ALA A 104 -15.90 7.88 12.98
N ILE A 105 -15.11 7.66 11.93
CA ILE A 105 -13.68 7.38 12.02
C ILE A 105 -12.91 8.67 11.71
N ASP A 106 -12.15 9.17 12.68
CA ASP A 106 -11.30 10.34 12.49
C ASP A 106 -10.13 10.02 11.55
N ARG A 107 -10.09 10.67 10.38
CA ARG A 107 -9.05 10.53 9.36
C ARG A 107 -7.63 10.77 9.90
N HIS A 108 -7.47 11.58 10.93
CA HIS A 108 -6.17 11.88 11.54
C HIS A 108 -5.67 10.77 12.48
N LYS A 109 -6.52 9.79 12.82
CA LYS A 109 -6.17 8.66 13.68
C LYS A 109 -5.83 7.39 12.91
N VAL A 110 -5.95 7.42 11.58
CA VAL A 110 -5.71 6.26 10.71
C VAL A 110 -4.49 6.49 9.83
N TYR A 111 -3.77 5.41 9.53
CA TYR A 111 -2.71 5.44 8.54
C TYR A 111 -3.28 5.02 7.18
N VAL A 112 -2.98 5.75 6.13
CA VAL A 112 -3.41 5.39 4.78
C VAL A 112 -2.23 5.25 3.85
N THR A 113 -2.29 4.27 2.97
CA THR A 113 -1.22 3.99 2.01
C THR A 113 -1.75 3.17 0.84
N ASN A 114 -0.88 2.80 -0.09
CA ASN A 114 -1.19 1.92 -1.22
C ASN A 114 -0.27 0.71 -1.21
N ALA A 115 -0.69 -0.42 -1.79
CA ALA A 115 0.18 -1.59 -1.95
C ALA A 115 1.41 -1.22 -2.80
N VAL A 116 1.18 -0.55 -3.93
CA VAL A 116 2.21 -0.01 -4.81
C VAL A 116 2.41 1.47 -4.55
N LYS A 117 3.66 1.96 -4.57
CA LYS A 117 4.00 3.36 -4.22
C LYS A 117 4.28 4.28 -5.41
N HIS A 118 4.32 3.75 -6.62
CA HIS A 118 4.53 4.51 -7.86
C HIS A 118 3.29 4.37 -8.75
N PHE A 119 2.88 5.46 -9.39
CA PHE A 119 1.70 5.45 -10.26
C PHE A 119 2.01 4.75 -11.59
N LYS A 120 1.34 3.62 -11.84
CA LYS A 120 1.32 2.95 -13.13
C LYS A 120 0.21 3.50 -13.99
N PHE A 121 0.56 4.03 -15.15
CA PHE A 121 -0.40 4.62 -16.08
C PHE A 121 -0.02 4.42 -17.54
N GLU A 122 -1.01 4.60 -18.41
CA GLU A 122 -0.84 4.74 -19.85
C GLU A 122 -1.25 6.16 -20.28
N PRO A 123 -0.41 6.86 -21.06
CA PRO A 123 -0.77 8.17 -21.59
C PRO A 123 -1.84 8.04 -22.67
N ARG A 124 -2.95 8.76 -22.51
CA ARG A 124 -4.02 8.88 -23.51
C ARG A 124 -4.28 10.35 -23.81
N GLY A 125 -3.61 10.86 -24.85
CA GLY A 125 -3.62 12.28 -25.18
C GLY A 125 -2.98 13.09 -24.04
N LYS A 126 -3.75 14.02 -23.44
CA LYS A 126 -3.28 14.86 -22.32
C LYS A 126 -3.52 14.24 -20.94
N ARG A 127 -4.06 13.02 -20.86
CA ARG A 127 -4.44 12.37 -19.58
C ARG A 127 -3.56 11.16 -19.29
N ARG A 128 -3.30 10.93 -18.01
CA ARG A 128 -2.67 9.71 -17.50
C ARG A 128 -3.76 8.77 -17.00
N ILE A 129 -3.91 7.62 -17.66
CA ILE A 129 -4.96 6.65 -17.35
C ILE A 129 -4.35 5.54 -16.50
N HIS A 130 -4.91 5.31 -15.31
CA HIS A 130 -4.48 4.26 -14.39
C HIS A 130 -4.47 2.87 -15.04
N SER A 131 -3.37 2.13 -14.88
CA SER A 131 -3.22 0.74 -15.32
C SER A 131 -2.89 -0.16 -14.14
N LYS A 132 -3.54 -1.31 -14.04
CA LYS A 132 -3.43 -2.22 -12.88
C LYS A 132 -1.99 -2.74 -12.68
N PRO A 133 -1.43 -2.74 -11.45
CA PRO A 133 -0.17 -3.39 -11.16
C PRO A 133 -0.24 -4.90 -11.36
N ASN A 134 0.86 -5.49 -11.81
CA ASN A 134 1.00 -6.95 -11.92
C ASN A 134 1.58 -7.55 -10.62
N ALA A 135 1.60 -8.87 -10.53
CA ALA A 135 2.04 -9.57 -9.32
C ALA A 135 3.52 -9.34 -8.96
N GLY A 136 4.38 -8.95 -9.92
CA GLY A 136 5.77 -8.61 -9.64
C GLY A 136 6.00 -7.16 -9.21
N GLU A 137 4.94 -6.34 -9.20
CA GLU A 137 4.97 -4.93 -8.79
C GLU A 137 4.36 -4.70 -7.41
N ILE A 138 3.73 -5.73 -6.82
CA ILE A 138 3.06 -5.73 -5.50
C ILE A 138 3.96 -6.35 -4.45
#